data_AF-A0A2H9SUR4-F1
#
_entry.id   AF-A0A2H9SUR4-F1
#
_cell.length_a   1.000
_cell.length_b   1.000
_cell.length_c   1.000
_cell.angle_alpha   90.00
_cell.angle_beta   90.00
_cell.angle_gamma   90.00
#
_symmetry.space_group_name_H-M   'P 1'
#
loop_
_entity.id
_entity.type
_entity.pdbx_description
1 polymer ?
#
loop_
_entity_poly.entity_id
_entity_poly.type
_entity_poly.pdbx_seq_one_letter_code
_entity_poly.pdbx_strand_id
1 'polypeptide(L)'
;MTDKPSTIELSSAKNYSPDRQALSVSAMDVANFSFTVFATSSLIALVHSPINTLLMNYLKTGKLINTQSESSLSLMILMKQFYTGFAPCLAGTGTRTTYMSGAKKMDQHNKMLKDASGQEESAVAVEPQKQEQGRLRQMLASAGYISAMSLGEVAVTQVPEVLSTLRKAEVIGPEFKWYAVNNFVPLAKASCGARFTFGFINFLSLCDIEKMYARHLAIENQTTKHFSAGMLSGMTAAILSYPFAHYRDYYLTRMTWDGKQLQGPGVFNLLKEFKTYAKEVGFYSVMKTMGKEFICLAPWRAAKAGTRFGLIAGVSTFLGDKPCNNLLASTGFFASVEPEERFAAETIDKKPTNTPT
;
A
#
# COMPACT_ATOMS: atom_id res chain seq x y z
N MET A 1 -68.82 0.67 15.11
CA MET A 1 -67.78 1.16 14.18
C MET A 1 -66.47 0.58 14.65
N THR A 2 -66.06 -0.52 14.03
CA THR A 2 -64.86 -1.29 14.36
C THR A 2 -64.06 -1.38 13.06
N ASP A 3 -63.08 -0.50 12.91
CA ASP A 3 -62.15 -0.52 11.79
C ASP A 3 -61.24 -1.73 11.90
N LYS A 4 -61.29 -2.59 10.87
CA LYS A 4 -60.37 -3.71 10.72
C LYS A 4 -58.99 -3.16 10.32
N PRO A 5 -57.90 -3.60 10.94
CA PRO A 5 -56.56 -3.26 10.48
C PRO A 5 -56.30 -3.92 9.13
N SER A 6 -55.91 -3.10 8.16
CA SER A 6 -55.47 -3.52 6.83
C SER A 6 -54.22 -4.40 6.96
N THR A 7 -54.36 -5.65 6.54
CA THR A 7 -53.27 -6.60 6.33
C THR A 7 -52.30 -6.01 5.32
N ILE A 8 -51.09 -5.67 5.78
CA ILE A 8 -49.97 -5.34 4.89
C ILE A 8 -49.58 -6.66 4.21
N GLU A 9 -50.00 -6.82 2.96
CA GLU A 9 -49.49 -7.90 2.13
C GLU A 9 -47.97 -7.69 1.95
N LEU A 10 -47.17 -8.57 2.56
CA LEU A 10 -45.78 -8.78 2.17
C LEU A 10 -45.78 -9.39 0.77
N SER A 11 -46.02 -8.54 -0.24
CA SER A 11 -45.92 -8.90 -1.63
C SER A 11 -44.45 -9.21 -1.94
N SER A 12 -44.16 -10.50 -2.05
CA SER A 12 -43.10 -11.08 -2.87
C SER A 12 -41.70 -10.53 -2.60
N ALA A 13 -40.99 -11.17 -1.68
CA ALA A 13 -39.54 -11.27 -1.76
C ALA A 13 -39.19 -11.92 -3.11
N LYS A 14 -39.05 -11.11 -4.16
CA LYS A 14 -38.46 -11.54 -5.42
C LYS A 14 -37.13 -12.18 -5.07
N ASN A 15 -37.02 -13.48 -5.32
CA ASN A 15 -35.77 -14.21 -5.27
C ASN A 15 -34.77 -13.48 -6.17
N TYR A 16 -33.95 -12.62 -5.59
CA TYR A 16 -32.81 -12.01 -6.26
C TYR A 16 -31.77 -13.11 -6.40
N SER A 17 -31.95 -13.99 -7.38
CA SER A 17 -30.87 -14.83 -7.86
C SER A 17 -29.94 -13.90 -8.63
N PRO A 18 -28.75 -13.55 -8.10
CA PRO A 18 -27.80 -12.74 -8.84
C PRO A 18 -27.53 -13.41 -10.18
N ASP A 19 -27.59 -12.61 -11.25
CA ASP A 19 -27.32 -13.08 -12.59
C ASP A 19 -25.96 -13.80 -12.62
N ARG A 20 -25.96 -15.05 -13.09
CA ARG A 20 -24.77 -15.91 -13.07
C ARG A 20 -23.65 -15.31 -13.91
N GLN A 21 -23.99 -14.50 -14.90
CA GLN A 21 -23.03 -13.76 -15.73
C GLN A 21 -22.38 -12.62 -14.94
N ALA A 22 -23.15 -11.86 -14.15
CA ALA A 22 -22.60 -10.83 -13.28
C ALA A 22 -21.66 -11.41 -12.21
N LEU A 23 -22.00 -12.59 -11.66
CA LEU A 23 -21.14 -13.30 -10.71
C LEU A 23 -19.84 -13.80 -11.35
N SER A 24 -19.89 -14.34 -12.58
CA SER A 24 -18.69 -14.86 -13.25
C SER A 24 -17.73 -13.73 -13.65
N VAL A 25 -18.26 -12.59 -14.11
CA VAL A 25 -17.45 -11.39 -14.41
C VAL A 25 -16.80 -10.87 -13.13
N SER A 26 -17.56 -10.74 -12.04
CA SER A 26 -17.02 -10.29 -10.75
C SER A 26 -15.96 -11.25 -10.20
N ALA A 27 -16.18 -12.56 -10.29
CA ALA A 27 -15.21 -13.56 -9.87
C ALA A 27 -13.91 -13.46 -10.68
N MET A 28 -14.02 -13.22 -12.00
CA MET A 28 -12.86 -13.07 -12.87
C MET A 28 -12.08 -11.78 -12.58
N ASP A 29 -12.77 -10.68 -12.27
CA ASP A 29 -12.12 -9.43 -11.86
C ASP A 29 -11.37 -9.59 -10.52
N VAL A 30 -11.97 -10.32 -9.57
CA VAL A 30 -11.32 -10.67 -8.29
C VAL A 30 -10.10 -11.56 -8.53
N ALA A 31 -10.19 -12.54 -9.44
CA ALA A 31 -9.07 -13.41 -9.79
C ALA A 31 -7.92 -12.62 -10.43
N ASN A 32 -8.23 -11.77 -11.43
CA ASN A 32 -7.27 -10.88 -12.09
C ASN A 32 -6.54 -10.00 -11.08
N PHE A 33 -7.29 -9.35 -10.20
CA PHE A 33 -6.73 -8.51 -9.15
C PHE A 33 -5.87 -9.30 -8.16
N SER A 34 -6.35 -10.46 -7.71
CA SER A 34 -5.61 -11.32 -6.78
C SER A 34 -4.30 -11.83 -7.37
N PHE A 35 -4.29 -12.16 -8.66
CA PHE A 35 -3.10 -12.58 -9.39
C PHE A 35 -2.06 -11.45 -9.46
N THR A 36 -2.48 -10.24 -9.85
CA THR A 36 -1.59 -9.07 -9.86
C THR A 36 -1.02 -8.80 -8.47
N VAL A 37 -1.88 -8.79 -7.44
CA VAL A 37 -1.44 -8.59 -6.05
C VAL A 37 -0.43 -9.66 -5.64
N PHE A 38 -0.72 -10.94 -5.88
CA PHE A 38 0.15 -12.04 -5.51
C PHE A 38 1.51 -11.97 -6.22
N ALA A 39 1.51 -11.74 -7.53
CA ALA A 39 2.73 -11.62 -8.33
C ALA A 39 3.58 -10.44 -7.84
N THR A 40 2.98 -9.25 -7.71
CA THR A 40 3.66 -8.06 -7.23
C THR A 40 4.20 -8.24 -5.81
N SER A 41 3.41 -8.79 -4.89
CA SER A 41 3.82 -8.98 -3.50
C SER A 41 4.92 -10.03 -3.34
N SER A 42 4.91 -11.09 -4.16
CA SER A 42 5.99 -12.08 -4.19
C SER A 42 7.31 -11.46 -4.63
N LEU A 43 7.31 -10.68 -5.72
CA LEU A 43 8.49 -9.97 -6.21
C LEU A 43 9.01 -8.97 -5.17
N ILE A 44 8.11 -8.19 -4.55
CA ILE A 44 8.49 -7.24 -3.50
C ILE A 44 9.09 -7.98 -2.29
N ALA A 45 8.48 -9.08 -1.85
CA ALA A 45 8.96 -9.82 -0.68
C ALA A 45 10.37 -10.38 -0.88
N LEU A 46 10.69 -10.87 -2.09
CA LEU A 46 12.03 -11.37 -2.45
C LEU A 46 13.10 -10.28 -2.32
N VAL A 47 12.81 -9.07 -2.79
CA VAL A 47 13.77 -7.94 -2.69
C VAL A 47 13.80 -7.36 -1.27
N HIS A 48 12.66 -7.25 -0.61
CA HIS A 48 12.54 -6.55 0.67
C HIS A 48 13.06 -7.33 1.85
N SER A 49 12.95 -8.66 1.84
CA SER A 49 13.39 -9.48 2.97
C SER A 49 14.88 -9.28 3.32
N PRO A 50 15.83 -9.40 2.38
CA PRO A 50 17.25 -9.17 2.67
C PRO A 50 17.54 -7.73 3.11
N ILE A 51 16.96 -6.73 2.43
CA ILE A 51 17.17 -5.31 2.80
C ILE A 51 16.68 -5.05 4.23
N ASN A 52 15.53 -5.59 4.62
CA ASN A 52 15.02 -5.45 5.98
C ASN A 52 15.96 -6.06 7.02
N THR A 53 16.53 -7.23 6.74
CA THR A 53 17.49 -7.88 7.64
C THR A 53 18.76 -7.03 7.78
N LEU A 54 19.31 -6.50 6.69
CA LEU A 54 20.48 -5.61 6.73
C LEU A 54 20.21 -4.33 7.55
N LEU A 55 19.03 -3.71 7.36
CA LEU A 55 18.63 -2.51 8.11
C LEU A 55 18.50 -2.79 9.60
N MET A 56 17.89 -3.91 9.98
CA MET A 56 17.73 -4.29 11.39
C MET A 56 19.07 -4.64 12.04
N ASN A 57 19.95 -5.36 11.33
CA ASN A 57 21.30 -5.64 11.79
C ASN A 57 22.08 -4.36 12.08
N TYR A 58 21.99 -3.38 11.18
CA TYR A 58 22.65 -2.09 11.36
C TYR A 58 22.11 -1.33 12.58
N LEU A 59 20.78 -1.29 12.75
CA LEU A 59 20.17 -0.61 13.90
C LEU A 59 20.52 -1.27 15.24
N LYS A 60 20.73 -2.60 15.26
CA LYS A 60 21.07 -3.35 16.48
C LYS A 60 22.56 -3.31 16.80
N THR A 61 23.42 -3.50 15.81
CA THR A 61 24.86 -3.76 16.00
C THR A 61 25.78 -2.66 15.45
N GLY A 62 25.22 -1.69 14.72
CA GLY A 62 26.00 -0.71 13.94
C GLY A 62 26.67 -1.29 12.69
N LYS A 63 26.46 -2.58 12.39
CA LYS A 63 27.03 -3.28 11.22
C LYS A 63 25.91 -3.86 10.34
N LEU A 64 26.07 -3.77 9.02
CA LEU A 64 25.08 -4.30 8.05
C LEU A 64 25.02 -5.84 8.07
N ILE A 65 26.18 -6.49 8.25
CA ILE A 65 26.31 -7.94 8.33
C ILE A 65 26.76 -8.28 9.75
N ASN A 66 25.92 -9.01 10.48
CA ASN A 66 26.27 -9.48 11.81
C ASN A 66 27.14 -10.73 11.68
N THR A 67 28.46 -10.59 11.84
CA THR A 67 29.43 -11.69 11.77
C THR A 67 29.60 -12.43 13.11
N GLN A 68 28.67 -12.29 14.06
CA GLN A 68 28.82 -12.88 15.41
C GLN A 68 28.76 -14.42 15.46
N SER A 69 28.47 -15.12 14.35
CA SER A 69 28.69 -16.57 14.30
C SER A 69 30.11 -16.85 13.85
N GLU A 70 30.98 -17.21 14.80
CA GLU A 70 32.34 -17.71 14.54
C GLU A 70 32.37 -19.07 13.80
N SER A 71 31.23 -19.74 13.65
CA SER A 71 31.11 -20.92 12.79
C SER A 71 30.97 -20.49 11.32
N SER A 72 31.78 -21.13 10.45
CA SER A 72 31.94 -20.85 9.02
C SER A 72 30.69 -20.24 8.36
N LEU A 73 30.91 -19.13 7.64
CA LEU A 73 29.95 -18.32 6.90
C LEU A 73 29.27 -19.15 5.78
N SER A 74 28.46 -20.13 6.19
CA SER A 74 27.78 -21.05 5.32
C SER A 74 26.65 -20.26 4.66
N LEU A 75 26.65 -20.21 3.34
CA LEU A 75 25.66 -19.50 2.52
C LEU A 75 24.22 -19.83 2.96
N MET A 76 23.98 -21.07 3.43
CA MET A 76 22.70 -21.52 3.98
C MET A 76 22.25 -20.76 5.25
N ILE A 77 23.17 -20.43 6.17
CA ILE A 77 22.87 -19.67 7.39
C ILE A 77 22.51 -18.22 7.03
N LEU A 78 23.26 -17.63 6.10
CA LEU A 78 23.04 -16.28 5.61
C LEU A 78 21.70 -16.17 4.85
N MET A 79 21.36 -17.18 4.04
CA MET A 79 20.04 -17.30 3.42
C MET A 79 18.94 -17.45 4.48
N LYS A 80 19.12 -18.34 5.46
CA LYS A 80 18.15 -18.50 6.56
C LYS A 80 17.89 -17.16 7.26
N GLN A 81 18.93 -16.40 7.59
CA GLN A 81 18.81 -15.07 8.20
C GLN A 81 18.08 -14.05 7.32
N PHE A 82 18.33 -14.04 6.00
CA PHE A 82 17.63 -13.14 5.08
C PHE A 82 16.16 -13.49 4.89
N TYR A 83 15.78 -14.76 5.04
CA TYR A 83 14.40 -15.22 4.89
C TYR A 83 13.67 -15.47 6.22
N THR A 84 14.33 -15.26 7.38
CA THR A 84 13.65 -15.26 8.68
C THR A 84 12.58 -14.16 8.68
N GLY A 85 11.32 -14.55 8.78
CA GLY A 85 10.19 -13.61 8.70
C GLY A 85 9.74 -13.28 7.27
N PHE A 86 10.08 -14.10 6.27
CA PHE A 86 9.54 -13.97 4.91
C PHE A 86 8.01 -14.09 4.88
N ALA A 87 7.42 -15.08 5.55
CA ALA A 87 5.97 -15.28 5.59
C ALA A 87 5.18 -14.05 6.10
N PRO A 88 5.50 -13.47 7.28
CA PRO A 88 4.82 -12.25 7.71
C PRO A 88 5.17 -11.03 6.82
N CYS A 89 6.35 -11.00 6.19
CA CYS A 89 6.69 -9.99 5.20
C CYS A 89 5.82 -10.10 3.93
N LEU A 90 5.56 -11.31 3.46
CA LEU A 90 4.69 -11.58 2.31
C LEU A 90 3.25 -11.21 2.65
N ALA A 91 2.76 -11.57 3.84
CA ALA A 91 1.42 -11.17 4.30
C ALA A 91 1.28 -9.64 4.35
N GLY A 92 2.19 -8.94 5.02
CA GLY A 92 2.16 -7.48 5.13
C GLY A 92 2.33 -6.76 3.78
N THR A 93 3.17 -7.30 2.90
CA THR A 93 3.36 -6.79 1.54
C THR A 93 2.13 -7.06 0.67
N GLY A 94 1.53 -8.24 0.78
CA GLY A 94 0.26 -8.65 0.17
C GLY A 94 -0.82 -7.63 0.43
N THR A 95 -1.15 -7.46 1.71
CA THR A 95 -2.15 -6.49 2.16
C THR A 95 -1.84 -5.08 1.68
N ARG A 96 -0.58 -4.65 1.77
CA ARG A 96 -0.20 -3.29 1.35
C ARG A 96 -0.34 -3.10 -0.17
N THR A 97 0.06 -4.08 -0.97
CA THR A 97 -0.14 -4.06 -2.41
C THR A 97 -1.62 -4.02 -2.75
N THR A 98 -2.45 -4.83 -2.09
CA THR A 98 -3.92 -4.79 -2.24
C THR A 98 -4.46 -3.38 -2.01
N TYR A 99 -4.09 -2.74 -0.89
CA TYR A 99 -4.55 -1.39 -0.57
C TYR A 99 -4.01 -0.34 -1.54
N MET A 100 -2.74 -0.41 -1.94
CA MET A 100 -2.13 0.55 -2.87
C MET A 100 -2.69 0.42 -4.29
N SER A 101 -2.86 -0.81 -4.78
CA SER A 101 -3.48 -1.07 -6.08
C SER A 101 -4.96 -0.69 -6.09
N GLY A 102 -5.70 -1.01 -5.01
CA GLY A 102 -7.09 -0.57 -4.84
C GLY A 102 -7.21 0.95 -4.79
N ALA A 103 -6.35 1.62 -4.02
CA ALA A 103 -6.33 3.07 -3.91
C ALA A 103 -6.08 3.75 -5.26
N LYS A 104 -5.14 3.21 -6.05
CA LYS A 104 -4.82 3.69 -7.40
C LYS A 104 -5.97 3.50 -8.38
N LYS A 105 -6.62 2.32 -8.39
CA LYS A 105 -7.78 2.04 -9.26
C LYS A 105 -8.96 2.97 -8.93
N MET A 106 -9.25 3.18 -7.66
CA MET A 106 -10.37 4.03 -7.23
C MET A 106 -10.08 5.53 -7.45
N ASP A 107 -8.82 5.98 -7.35
CA ASP A 107 -8.45 7.35 -7.79
C ASP A 107 -8.65 7.53 -9.30
N GLN A 108 -8.29 6.55 -10.13
CA GLN A 108 -8.55 6.59 -11.57
C GLN A 108 -10.05 6.62 -11.88
N HIS A 109 -10.84 5.78 -11.23
CA HIS A 109 -12.30 5.76 -11.40
C HIS A 109 -12.96 7.09 -10.99
N ASN A 110 -12.54 7.67 -9.86
CA ASN A 110 -13.05 8.97 -9.41
C ASN A 110 -12.71 10.11 -10.36
N LYS A 111 -11.59 10.01 -11.10
CA LYS A 111 -11.24 10.98 -12.15
C LYS A 111 -12.15 10.80 -13.38
N MET A 112 -12.30 9.57 -13.86
CA MET A 112 -13.21 9.27 -14.98
C MET A 112 -14.65 9.73 -14.74
N LEU A 113 -15.16 9.57 -13.51
CA LEU A 113 -16.49 10.06 -13.14
C LEU A 113 -16.60 11.59 -13.12
N LYS A 114 -15.53 12.30 -12.76
CA LYS A 114 -15.50 13.77 -12.79
C LYS A 114 -15.44 14.30 -14.21
N ASP A 115 -14.68 13.63 -15.07
CA ASP A 115 -14.57 13.96 -16.49
C ASP A 115 -15.91 13.68 -17.20
N ALA A 116 -16.57 12.56 -16.88
CA ALA A 116 -17.86 12.16 -17.46
C ALA A 116 -19.07 12.97 -16.94
N SER A 117 -18.99 13.54 -15.74
CA SER A 117 -20.05 14.41 -15.19
C SER A 117 -19.98 15.85 -15.70
N GLY A 118 -19.10 16.15 -16.65
CA GLY A 118 -19.00 17.47 -17.28
C GLY A 118 -18.54 18.59 -16.34
N GLN A 119 -18.11 18.27 -15.12
CA GLN A 119 -17.64 19.28 -14.15
C GLN A 119 -16.26 19.89 -14.51
N GLU A 120 -15.61 19.43 -15.58
CA GLU A 120 -14.36 20.01 -16.11
C GLU A 120 -14.54 20.86 -17.39
N GLU A 121 -15.76 21.06 -17.93
CA GLU A 121 -16.02 22.05 -18.99
C GLU A 121 -16.18 23.46 -18.40
N SER A 122 -15.09 24.03 -17.89
CA SER A 122 -14.83 25.49 -17.86
C SER A 122 -13.37 25.74 -17.46
N ALA A 123 -12.44 25.00 -18.05
CA ALA A 123 -11.01 25.29 -17.98
C ALA A 123 -10.52 26.17 -19.16
N VAL A 124 -11.44 26.80 -19.90
CA VAL A 124 -11.14 27.83 -20.89
C VAL A 124 -11.69 29.15 -20.36
N ALA A 125 -10.77 30.01 -19.90
CA ALA A 125 -10.99 31.40 -19.47
C ALA A 125 -11.70 31.63 -18.10
N VAL A 126 -11.12 31.14 -16.99
CA VAL A 126 -11.46 31.66 -15.64
C VAL A 126 -10.20 32.00 -14.86
N GLU A 127 -10.21 33.18 -14.26
CA GLU A 127 -9.13 33.85 -13.50
C GLU A 127 -8.28 32.93 -12.60
N PRO A 128 -6.96 33.22 -12.47
CA PRO A 128 -6.02 32.41 -11.69
C PRO A 128 -6.39 32.20 -10.21
N GLN A 129 -7.21 33.08 -9.61
CA GLN A 129 -7.62 32.98 -8.21
C GLN A 129 -8.65 31.87 -7.92
N LYS A 130 -9.56 31.52 -8.85
CA LYS A 130 -10.54 30.44 -8.64
C LYS A 130 -9.94 29.04 -8.88
N GLN A 131 -8.89 28.96 -9.70
CA GLN A 131 -8.17 27.72 -9.99
C GLN A 131 -7.38 27.21 -8.77
N GLU A 132 -6.82 28.11 -7.95
CA GLU A 132 -6.14 27.73 -6.69
C GLU A 132 -7.10 27.20 -5.63
N GLN A 133 -8.28 27.80 -5.49
CA GLN A 133 -9.28 27.36 -4.52
C GLN A 133 -9.88 25.99 -4.88
N GLY A 134 -10.05 25.72 -6.18
CA GLY A 134 -10.41 24.39 -6.71
C GLY A 134 -9.33 23.34 -6.45
N ARG A 135 -8.04 23.69 -6.68
CA ARG A 135 -6.90 22.82 -6.38
C ARG A 135 -6.80 22.49 -4.89
N LEU A 136 -6.98 23.46 -4.01
CA LEU A 136 -6.96 23.23 -2.56
C LEU A 136 -8.09 22.31 -2.11
N ARG A 137 -9.32 22.48 -2.61
CA ARG A 137 -10.43 21.56 -2.33
C ARG A 137 -10.15 20.15 -2.86
N GLN A 138 -9.58 20.03 -4.06
CA GLN A 138 -9.20 18.75 -4.63
C GLN A 138 -8.09 18.08 -3.81
N MET A 139 -7.07 18.82 -3.39
CA MET A 139 -6.00 18.31 -2.52
C MET A 139 -6.53 17.89 -1.15
N LEU A 140 -7.47 18.63 -0.55
CA LEU A 140 -8.10 18.27 0.71
C LEU A 140 -8.97 17.00 0.59
N ALA A 141 -9.75 16.88 -0.49
CA ALA A 141 -10.54 15.69 -0.76
C ALA A 141 -9.64 14.46 -1.00
N SER A 142 -8.58 14.62 -1.79
CA SER A 142 -7.55 13.60 -1.98
C SER A 142 -6.86 13.23 -0.66
N ALA A 143 -6.53 14.21 0.18
CA ALA A 143 -5.89 13.98 1.47
C ALA A 143 -6.79 13.20 2.44
N GLY A 144 -8.11 13.48 2.46
CA GLY A 144 -9.07 12.72 3.26
C GLY A 144 -9.15 11.26 2.81
N TYR A 145 -9.24 11.03 1.50
CA TYR A 145 -9.24 9.69 0.92
C TYR A 145 -7.92 8.94 1.17
N ILE A 146 -6.77 9.59 0.94
CA ILE A 146 -5.44 9.06 1.21
C ILE A 146 -5.28 8.72 2.70
N SER A 147 -5.81 9.56 3.58
CA SER A 147 -5.81 9.32 5.03
C SER A 147 -6.65 8.09 5.38
N ALA A 148 -7.84 7.94 4.82
CA ALA A 148 -8.69 6.77 5.05
C ALA A 148 -8.01 5.48 4.56
N MET A 149 -7.42 5.50 3.36
CA MET A 149 -6.67 4.36 2.82
C MET A 149 -5.43 4.04 3.67
N SER A 150 -4.71 5.06 4.15
CA SER A 150 -3.58 4.86 5.05
C SER A 150 -3.99 4.32 6.41
N LEU A 151 -5.13 4.74 6.97
CA LEU A 151 -5.65 4.19 8.23
C LEU A 151 -6.07 2.72 8.06
N GLY A 152 -6.75 2.39 6.96
CA GLY A 152 -7.12 1.02 6.63
C GLY A 152 -5.90 0.12 6.45
N GLU A 153 -4.88 0.60 5.74
CA GLU A 153 -3.61 -0.11 5.61
C GLU A 153 -2.97 -0.34 6.98
N VAL A 154 -2.85 0.69 7.81
CA VAL A 154 -2.30 0.55 9.17
C VAL A 154 -3.10 -0.46 9.99
N ALA A 155 -4.43 -0.38 10.01
CA ALA A 155 -5.28 -1.27 10.82
C ALA A 155 -5.04 -2.75 10.49
N VAL A 156 -4.88 -3.09 9.21
CA VAL A 156 -4.68 -4.48 8.75
C VAL A 156 -3.23 -4.93 8.90
N THR A 157 -2.26 -4.04 8.65
CA THR A 157 -0.85 -4.42 8.51
C THR A 157 0.00 -4.19 9.76
N GLN A 158 -0.50 -3.44 10.75
CA GLN A 158 0.22 -3.06 11.96
C GLN A 158 0.79 -4.28 12.70
N VAL A 159 -0.07 -5.21 13.12
CA VAL A 159 0.33 -6.37 13.92
C VAL A 159 1.32 -7.28 13.19
N PRO A 160 1.06 -7.75 11.94
CA PRO A 160 2.00 -8.64 11.26
C PRO A 160 3.36 -7.98 10.96
N GLU A 161 3.39 -6.68 10.65
CA GLU A 161 4.66 -6.00 10.39
C GLU A 161 5.48 -5.76 11.66
N VAL A 162 4.84 -5.34 12.75
CA VAL A 162 5.52 -5.23 14.05
C VAL A 162 6.05 -6.59 14.49
N LEU A 163 5.24 -7.65 14.37
CA LEU A 163 5.67 -9.01 14.70
C LEU A 163 6.87 -9.45 13.85
N SER A 164 6.86 -9.18 12.54
CA SER A 164 7.99 -9.47 11.67
C SER A 164 9.24 -8.71 12.09
N THR A 165 9.10 -7.45 12.49
CA THR A 165 10.22 -6.59 12.87
C THR A 165 10.83 -7.04 14.20
N LEU A 166 9.99 -7.33 15.20
CA LEU A 166 10.43 -7.82 16.51
C LEU A 166 11.14 -9.19 16.40
N ARG A 167 10.65 -10.09 15.54
CA ARG A 167 11.34 -11.37 15.25
C ARG A 167 12.69 -11.16 14.58
N LYS A 168 12.78 -10.25 13.61
CA LYS A 168 14.04 -9.92 12.93
C LYS A 168 15.06 -9.22 13.85
N ALA A 169 14.57 -8.45 14.81
CA ALA A 169 15.39 -7.83 15.84
C ALA A 169 15.79 -8.81 16.98
N GLU A 170 15.25 -10.03 16.96
CA GLU A 170 15.41 -11.06 18.01
C GLU A 170 14.91 -10.59 19.39
N VAL A 171 13.89 -9.72 19.40
CA VAL A 171 13.21 -9.28 20.64
C VAL A 171 12.23 -10.34 21.14
N ILE A 172 11.64 -11.11 20.23
CA ILE A 172 10.66 -12.15 20.53
C ILE A 172 11.06 -13.49 19.87
N GLY A 173 10.89 -14.58 20.59
CA GLY A 173 11.14 -15.94 20.11
C GLY A 173 9.90 -16.62 19.49
N PRO A 174 10.04 -17.87 19.01
CA PRO A 174 8.95 -18.65 18.42
C PRO A 174 7.79 -18.95 19.39
N GLU A 175 8.06 -19.00 20.69
CA GLU A 175 7.10 -19.22 21.78
C GLU A 175 6.17 -18.03 22.06
N PHE A 176 6.43 -16.88 21.43
CA PHE A 176 5.66 -15.66 21.63
C PHE A 176 4.21 -15.79 21.13
N LYS A 177 3.26 -15.71 22.06
CA LYS A 177 1.81 -15.73 21.79
C LYS A 177 1.30 -14.32 21.49
N TRP A 178 1.34 -13.94 20.20
CA TRP A 178 0.91 -12.61 19.74
C TRP A 178 -0.58 -12.33 19.94
N TYR A 179 -1.42 -13.37 19.96
CA TYR A 179 -2.87 -13.29 20.12
C TYR A 179 -3.32 -13.08 21.58
N ALA A 180 -2.41 -13.20 22.56
CA ALA A 180 -2.74 -12.90 23.94
C ALA A 180 -3.01 -11.40 24.09
N VAL A 181 -4.08 -11.02 24.81
CA VAL A 181 -4.50 -9.61 24.95
C VAL A 181 -3.37 -8.69 25.43
N ASN A 182 -2.58 -9.16 26.41
CA ASN A 182 -1.44 -8.44 26.97
C ASN A 182 -0.33 -8.15 25.95
N ASN A 183 -0.25 -8.93 24.87
CA ASN A 183 0.74 -8.75 23.79
C ASN A 183 0.12 -8.04 22.59
N PHE A 184 -1.15 -8.33 22.28
CA PHE A 184 -1.86 -7.77 21.15
C PHE A 184 -1.99 -6.25 21.24
N VAL A 185 -2.36 -5.71 22.41
CA VAL A 185 -2.55 -4.26 22.59
C VAL A 185 -1.23 -3.48 22.38
N PRO A 186 -0.10 -3.86 22.99
CA PRO A 186 1.19 -3.25 22.67
C PRO A 186 1.57 -3.36 21.20
N LEU A 187 1.35 -4.51 20.54
CA LEU A 187 1.64 -4.69 19.10
C LEU A 187 0.80 -3.75 18.22
N ALA A 188 -0.49 -3.64 18.52
CA ALA A 188 -1.42 -2.78 17.78
C ALA A 188 -1.12 -1.29 17.98
N LYS A 189 -0.70 -0.89 19.18
CA LYS A 189 -0.39 0.52 19.49
C LYS A 189 1.05 0.92 19.12
N ALA A 190 1.97 -0.04 19.00
CA ALA A 190 3.39 0.19 18.78
C ALA A 190 3.62 1.14 17.59
N SER A 191 4.08 2.36 17.85
CA SER A 191 4.43 3.32 16.79
C SER A 191 3.31 3.60 15.75
N CYS A 192 2.04 3.38 16.11
CA CYS A 192 0.91 3.48 15.19
C CYS A 192 0.83 4.86 14.50
N GLY A 193 1.06 5.94 15.25
CA GLY A 193 1.07 7.30 14.69
C GLY A 193 2.18 7.52 13.66
N ALA A 194 3.42 7.12 13.98
CA ALA A 194 4.53 7.23 13.03
C ALA A 194 4.31 6.36 11.78
N ARG A 195 3.67 5.21 11.95
CA ARG A 195 3.28 4.33 10.84
C ARG A 195 2.20 4.98 9.96
N PHE A 196 1.17 5.58 10.56
CA PHE A 196 0.14 6.31 9.83
C PHE A 196 0.74 7.45 9.00
N THR A 197 1.58 8.29 9.59
CA THR A 197 2.23 9.38 8.84
C THR A 197 3.11 8.85 7.71
N PHE A 198 3.87 7.78 7.96
CA PHE A 198 4.63 7.10 6.92
C PHE A 198 3.72 6.56 5.81
N GLY A 199 2.61 5.91 6.15
CA GLY A 199 1.61 5.41 5.20
C GLY A 199 1.04 6.54 4.36
N PHE A 200 0.62 7.63 4.99
CA PHE A 200 0.07 8.82 4.33
C PHE A 200 1.03 9.40 3.29
N ILE A 201 2.31 9.62 3.67
CA ILE A 201 3.33 10.14 2.74
C ILE A 201 3.54 9.17 1.56
N ASN A 202 3.53 7.86 1.80
CA ASN A 202 3.67 6.87 0.74
C ASN A 202 2.48 6.89 -0.23
N PHE A 203 1.24 6.92 0.27
CA PHE A 203 0.06 6.98 -0.58
C PHE A 203 -0.02 8.31 -1.35
N LEU A 204 0.32 9.42 -0.70
CA LEU A 204 0.42 10.73 -1.35
C LEU A 204 1.44 10.70 -2.50
N SER A 205 2.61 10.13 -2.25
CA SER A 205 3.64 10.01 -3.30
C SER A 205 3.20 9.11 -4.45
N LEU A 206 2.55 7.98 -4.14
CA LEU A 206 2.04 7.07 -5.18
C LEU A 206 0.96 7.74 -6.03
N CYS A 207 0.05 8.50 -5.42
CA CYS A 207 -1.10 9.06 -6.13
C CYS A 207 -0.73 10.33 -6.92
N ASP A 208 0.06 11.22 -6.33
CA ASP A 208 0.31 12.56 -6.89
C ASP A 208 1.71 12.70 -7.49
N ILE A 209 2.74 12.27 -6.75
CA ILE A 209 4.15 12.44 -7.17
C ILE A 209 4.49 11.50 -8.34
N GLU A 210 3.97 10.27 -8.37
CA GLU A 210 4.14 9.34 -9.51
C GLU A 210 3.68 9.99 -10.82
N LYS A 211 2.49 10.61 -10.83
CA LYS A 211 1.94 11.28 -12.01
C LYS A 211 2.79 12.46 -12.44
N MET A 212 3.33 13.21 -11.49
CA MET A 212 4.25 14.31 -11.77
C MET A 212 5.50 13.79 -12.47
N TYR A 213 6.16 12.75 -11.95
CA TYR A 213 7.34 12.17 -12.61
C TYR A 213 7.02 11.55 -13.96
N ALA A 214 5.90 10.84 -14.09
CA ALA A 214 5.48 10.25 -15.35
C ALA A 214 5.31 11.30 -16.46
N ARG A 215 4.83 12.51 -16.15
CA ARG A 215 4.72 13.58 -17.17
C ARG A 215 6.06 14.14 -17.63
N HIS A 216 7.07 14.17 -16.76
CA HIS A 216 8.36 14.78 -17.05
C HIS A 216 9.40 13.78 -17.60
N LEU A 217 9.17 12.48 -17.47
CA LEU A 217 10.05 11.46 -18.04
C LEU A 217 9.80 11.28 -19.55
N ALA A 218 10.80 11.63 -20.36
CA ALA A 218 10.83 11.43 -21.81
C ALA A 218 11.20 9.97 -22.17
N ILE A 219 10.41 9.01 -21.68
CA ILE A 219 10.55 7.58 -22.00
C ILE A 219 9.36 7.19 -22.86
N GLU A 220 9.59 6.60 -24.04
CA GLU A 220 8.55 6.19 -24.98
C GLU A 220 7.78 4.94 -24.51
N ASN A 221 8.50 3.97 -23.92
CA ASN A 221 7.90 2.74 -23.42
C ASN A 221 7.10 3.02 -22.13
N GLN A 222 5.77 2.86 -22.21
CA GLN A 222 4.85 3.12 -21.10
C GLN A 222 5.15 2.29 -19.85
N THR A 223 5.52 1.01 -20.00
CA THR A 223 5.84 0.13 -18.86
C THR A 223 7.09 0.62 -18.14
N THR A 224 8.16 0.92 -18.88
CA THR A 224 9.41 1.44 -18.30
C THR A 224 9.21 2.83 -17.69
N LYS A 225 8.37 3.66 -18.33
CA LYS A 225 8.02 5.01 -17.86
C LYS A 225 7.29 4.96 -16.52
N HIS A 226 6.24 4.15 -16.40
CA HIS A 226 5.49 4.00 -15.15
C HIS A 226 6.31 3.30 -14.06
N PHE A 227 7.12 2.30 -14.43
CA PHE A 227 8.06 1.67 -13.50
C PHE A 227 9.06 2.69 -12.93
N SER A 228 9.70 3.49 -13.79
CA SER A 228 10.69 4.49 -13.37
C SER A 228 10.06 5.64 -12.58
N ALA A 229 8.89 6.13 -13.00
CA ALA A 229 8.12 7.13 -12.25
C ALA A 229 7.69 6.60 -10.87
N GLY A 230 7.27 5.34 -10.81
CA GLY A 230 7.00 4.60 -9.57
C GLY A 230 8.24 4.55 -8.68
N MET A 231 9.40 4.16 -9.24
CA MET A 231 10.65 4.12 -8.47
C MET A 231 11.03 5.48 -7.90
N LEU A 232 11.02 6.54 -8.72
CA LEU A 232 11.38 7.89 -8.27
C LEU A 232 10.42 8.42 -7.20
N SER A 233 9.11 8.23 -7.39
CA SER A 233 8.12 8.61 -6.37
C SER A 233 8.30 7.83 -5.07
N GLY A 234 8.59 6.53 -5.14
CA GLY A 234 8.90 5.71 -3.96
C GLY A 234 10.17 6.17 -3.23
N MET A 235 11.23 6.50 -3.97
CA MET A 235 12.48 7.03 -3.40
C MET A 235 12.24 8.37 -2.69
N THR A 236 11.51 9.29 -3.32
CA THR A 236 11.14 10.58 -2.73
C THR A 236 10.27 10.38 -1.48
N ALA A 237 9.31 9.45 -1.51
CA ALA A 237 8.48 9.12 -0.36
C ALA A 237 9.31 8.62 0.83
N ALA A 238 10.30 7.76 0.58
CA ALA A 238 11.17 7.22 1.63
C ALA A 238 12.04 8.29 2.27
N ILE A 239 12.52 9.27 1.50
CA ILE A 239 13.31 10.38 2.01
C ILE A 239 12.44 11.27 2.90
N LEU A 240 11.25 11.66 2.41
CA LEU A 240 10.34 12.53 3.16
C LEU A 240 9.79 11.86 4.43
N SER A 241 9.57 10.55 4.37
CA SER A 241 9.05 9.77 5.50
C SER A 241 10.14 9.17 6.39
N TYR A 242 11.42 9.41 6.09
CA TYR A 242 12.56 8.90 6.85
C TYR A 242 12.46 9.13 8.36
N PRO A 243 12.21 10.36 8.88
CA PRO A 243 12.23 10.58 10.32
C PRO A 243 11.20 9.74 11.06
N PHE A 244 10.00 9.58 10.49
CA PHE A 244 8.95 8.75 11.06
C PHE A 244 9.29 7.26 10.99
N ALA A 245 9.87 6.82 9.87
CA ALA A 245 10.28 5.44 9.69
C ALA A 245 11.47 5.06 10.60
N HIS A 246 12.42 5.97 10.79
CA HIS A 246 13.54 5.80 11.71
C HIS A 246 13.05 5.76 13.16
N TYR A 247 12.21 6.72 13.57
CA TYR A 247 11.60 6.73 14.90
C TYR A 247 10.84 5.44 15.20
N ARG A 248 10.05 4.95 14.23
CA ARG A 248 9.32 3.69 14.33
C ARG A 248 10.25 2.51 14.57
N ASP A 249 11.29 2.38 13.77
CA ASP A 249 12.21 1.25 13.88
C ASP A 249 13.00 1.32 15.20
N TYR A 250 13.41 2.52 15.62
CA TYR A 250 14.04 2.76 16.92
C TYR A 250 13.11 2.42 18.11
N TYR A 251 11.83 2.78 18.00
CA TYR A 251 10.82 2.43 19.00
C TYR A 251 10.69 0.91 19.17
N LEU A 252 10.70 0.17 18.04
CA LEU A 252 10.54 -1.28 18.03
C LEU A 252 11.79 -2.02 18.54
N THR A 253 12.99 -1.53 18.27
CA THR A 253 14.24 -2.14 18.80
C THR A 253 14.38 -1.97 20.31
N ARG A 254 13.69 -1.00 20.90
CA ARG A 254 13.65 -0.76 22.35
C ARG A 254 12.56 -1.52 23.08
N MET A 255 11.70 -2.26 22.37
CA MET A 255 10.74 -3.14 23.02
C MET A 255 11.46 -4.31 23.69
N THR A 256 10.92 -4.77 24.81
CA THR A 256 11.41 -5.94 25.53
C THR A 256 10.26 -6.92 25.78
N TRP A 257 10.58 -8.20 25.83
CA TRP A 257 9.63 -9.25 26.13
C TRP A 257 10.13 -10.06 27.33
N ASP A 258 9.35 -10.04 28.40
CA ASP A 258 9.68 -10.66 29.70
C ASP A 258 9.12 -12.10 29.82
N GLY A 259 9.02 -12.83 28.70
CA GLY A 259 8.40 -14.16 28.66
C GLY A 259 6.86 -14.18 28.77
N LYS A 260 6.25 -13.17 29.40
CA LYS A 260 4.79 -13.08 29.63
C LYS A 260 4.12 -11.93 28.90
N GLN A 261 4.76 -10.77 28.86
CA GLN A 261 4.18 -9.54 28.32
C GLN A 261 5.21 -8.76 27.50
N LEU A 262 4.75 -8.16 26.40
CA LEU A 262 5.53 -7.24 25.58
C LEU A 262 5.45 -5.83 26.20
N GLN A 263 6.60 -5.26 26.52
CA GLN A 263 6.70 -3.91 27.07
C GLN A 263 7.34 -2.98 26.03
N GLY A 264 6.63 -1.90 25.72
CA GLY A 264 7.13 -0.83 24.87
C GLY A 264 7.64 0.33 25.71
N PRO A 265 8.70 1.04 25.27
CA PRO A 265 9.09 2.28 25.91
C PRO A 265 7.95 3.31 25.80
N GLY A 266 7.73 4.10 26.84
CA GLY A 266 6.80 5.22 26.76
C GLY A 266 7.30 6.26 25.75
N VAL A 267 6.44 6.77 24.86
CA VAL A 267 6.80 7.81 23.88
C VAL A 267 7.43 9.03 24.57
N PHE A 268 6.88 9.42 25.71
CA PHE A 268 7.41 10.51 26.53
C PHE A 268 8.78 10.18 27.14
N ASN A 269 9.05 8.91 27.46
CA ASN A 269 10.35 8.51 27.98
C ASN A 269 11.42 8.62 26.89
N LEU A 270 11.12 8.17 25.67
CA LEU A 270 12.03 8.35 24.53
C LEU A 270 12.28 9.83 24.22
N LEU A 271 11.25 10.68 24.29
CA LEU A 271 11.41 12.11 24.07
C LEU A 271 12.26 12.76 25.18
N LYS A 272 12.10 12.32 26.43
CA LYS A 272 12.94 12.74 27.56
C LYS A 272 14.38 12.29 27.37
N GLU A 273 14.62 11.02 27.00
CA GLU A 273 15.94 10.48 26.69
C GLU A 273 16.61 11.28 25.58
N PHE A 274 15.90 11.55 24.49
CA PHE A 274 16.41 12.36 23.38
C PHE A 274 16.75 13.78 23.84
N LYS A 275 15.89 14.42 24.65
CA LYS A 275 16.13 15.76 25.18
C LYS A 275 17.33 15.80 26.11
N THR A 276 17.50 14.80 26.97
CA THR A 276 18.65 14.66 27.87
C THR A 276 19.93 14.45 27.04
N TYR A 277 19.92 13.52 26.10
CA TYR A 277 21.04 13.26 25.20
C TYR A 277 21.44 14.50 24.38
N ALA A 278 20.46 15.24 23.85
CA ALA A 278 20.71 16.48 23.11
C ALA A 278 21.29 17.60 23.99
N LYS A 279 20.97 17.63 25.28
CA LYS A 279 21.58 18.56 26.24
C LYS A 279 23.00 18.18 26.61
N GLU A 280 23.27 16.88 26.76
CA GLU A 280 24.60 16.37 27.18
C GLU A 280 25.63 16.46 26.05
N VAL A 281 25.27 16.02 24.84
CA VAL A 281 26.20 15.91 23.70
C VAL A 281 26.17 17.17 22.81
N GLY A 282 25.12 17.99 22.98
CA GLY A 282 24.85 19.16 22.17
C GLY A 282 24.03 18.84 20.92
N PHE A 283 23.03 19.68 20.63
CA PHE A 283 22.09 19.47 19.53
C PHE A 283 22.77 19.31 18.17
N TYR A 284 23.83 20.08 17.90
CA TYR A 284 24.58 19.99 16.64
C TYR A 284 25.23 18.61 16.44
N SER A 285 25.84 18.07 17.49
CA SER A 285 26.44 16.73 17.47
C SER A 285 25.39 15.65 17.24
N VAL A 286 24.22 15.77 17.87
CA VAL A 286 23.08 14.86 17.63
C VAL A 286 22.61 14.93 16.18
N MET A 287 22.41 16.14 15.65
CA MET A 287 22.01 16.32 14.25
C MET A 287 23.06 15.79 13.26
N LYS A 288 24.35 15.94 13.57
CA LYS A 288 25.45 15.38 12.76
C LYS A 288 25.41 13.84 12.77
N THR A 289 25.16 13.22 13.93
CA THR A 289 25.00 11.76 14.05
C THR A 289 23.77 11.27 13.28
N MET A 290 22.62 11.92 13.48
CA MET A 290 21.40 11.61 12.73
C MET A 290 21.60 11.81 11.22
N GLY A 291 22.36 12.82 10.80
CA GLY A 291 22.71 13.06 9.41
C GLY A 291 23.60 11.96 8.82
N LYS A 292 24.58 11.47 9.59
CA LYS A 292 25.44 10.34 9.18
C LYS A 292 24.63 9.05 9.03
N GLU A 293 23.73 8.79 9.98
CA GLU A 293 22.80 7.66 9.91
C GLU A 293 21.80 7.81 8.76
N PHE A 294 21.33 9.02 8.50
CA PHE A 294 20.48 9.33 7.35
C PHE A 294 21.21 9.00 6.04
N ILE A 295 22.43 9.49 5.85
CA ILE A 295 23.21 9.20 4.63
C ILE A 295 23.45 7.70 4.46
N CYS A 296 23.66 6.97 5.55
CA CYS A 296 23.87 5.52 5.50
C CYS A 296 22.57 4.74 5.21
N LEU A 297 21.46 5.10 5.85
CA LEU A 297 20.22 4.32 5.84
C LEU A 297 19.21 4.76 4.78
N ALA A 298 19.20 6.05 4.43
CA ALA A 298 18.25 6.60 3.47
C ALA A 298 18.37 5.95 2.09
N PRO A 299 19.56 5.65 1.53
CA PRO A 299 19.67 4.98 0.24
C PRO A 299 19.00 3.60 0.24
N TRP A 300 19.19 2.80 1.30
CA TRP A 300 18.56 1.48 1.42
C TRP A 300 17.03 1.57 1.55
N ARG A 301 16.54 2.56 2.30
CA ARG A 301 15.09 2.82 2.43
C ARG A 301 14.50 3.33 1.13
N ALA A 302 15.20 4.23 0.43
CA ALA A 302 14.81 4.76 -0.87
C ALA A 302 14.79 3.67 -1.93
N ALA A 303 15.81 2.81 -2.00
CA ALA A 303 15.84 1.66 -2.89
C ALA A 303 14.66 0.71 -2.59
N LYS A 304 14.41 0.39 -1.32
CA LYS A 304 13.28 -0.45 -0.91
C LYS A 304 11.92 0.16 -1.33
N ALA A 305 11.66 1.42 -1.00
CA ALA A 305 10.40 2.06 -1.35
C ALA A 305 10.24 2.26 -2.86
N GLY A 306 11.33 2.65 -3.54
CA GLY A 306 11.41 2.79 -4.98
C GLY A 306 11.08 1.49 -5.69
N THR A 307 11.76 0.39 -5.34
CA THR A 307 11.48 -0.92 -5.93
C THR A 307 10.04 -1.36 -5.69
N ARG A 308 9.47 -1.12 -4.50
CA ARG A 308 8.05 -1.39 -4.24
C ARG A 308 7.14 -0.65 -5.21
N PHE A 309 7.31 0.66 -5.34
CA PHE A 309 6.41 1.49 -6.15
C PHE A 309 6.62 1.21 -7.64
N GLY A 310 7.88 1.04 -8.05
CA GLY A 310 8.24 0.60 -9.39
C GLY A 310 7.59 -0.73 -9.73
N LEU A 311 7.69 -1.75 -8.88
CA LEU A 311 7.04 -3.04 -9.12
C LEU A 311 5.51 -2.94 -9.12
N ILE A 312 4.90 -2.15 -8.23
CA ILE A 312 3.44 -1.93 -8.23
C ILE A 312 3.01 -1.30 -9.56
N ALA A 313 3.70 -0.26 -10.02
CA ALA A 313 3.40 0.41 -11.28
C ALA A 313 3.70 -0.49 -12.49
N GLY A 314 4.92 -1.02 -12.59
CA GLY A 314 5.40 -1.80 -13.71
C GLY A 314 4.69 -3.15 -13.87
N VAL A 315 4.45 -3.91 -12.80
CA VAL A 315 3.70 -5.18 -12.90
C VAL A 315 2.25 -4.92 -13.29
N SER A 316 1.63 -3.85 -12.79
CA SER A 316 0.26 -3.49 -13.21
C SER A 316 0.18 -3.15 -14.70
N THR A 317 1.16 -2.42 -15.24
CA THR A 317 1.23 -2.11 -16.67
C THR A 317 1.59 -3.33 -17.52
N PHE A 318 2.50 -4.18 -17.04
CA PHE A 318 2.97 -5.37 -17.76
C PHE A 318 1.90 -6.47 -17.87
N LEU A 319 1.18 -6.73 -16.78
CA LEU A 319 0.12 -7.74 -16.73
C LEU A 319 -1.17 -7.28 -17.45
N GLY A 320 -1.33 -5.97 -17.64
CA GLY A 320 -2.54 -5.37 -18.20
C GLY A 320 -3.75 -5.49 -17.27
N ASP A 321 -4.93 -5.14 -17.80
CA ASP A 321 -6.15 -5.05 -17.00
C ASP A 321 -6.75 -6.42 -16.64
N LYS A 322 -6.44 -7.47 -17.41
CA LYS A 322 -7.05 -8.81 -17.28
C LYS A 322 -6.05 -9.97 -17.47
N PRO A 323 -5.04 -10.12 -16.60
CA PRO A 323 -3.98 -11.13 -16.75
C PRO A 323 -4.47 -12.58 -16.78
N CYS A 324 -5.41 -12.95 -15.93
CA CYS A 324 -5.99 -14.29 -15.90
C CYS A 324 -6.74 -14.60 -17.20
N ASN A 325 -7.47 -13.63 -17.76
CA ASN A 325 -8.17 -13.82 -19.03
C ASN A 325 -7.18 -14.06 -20.16
N ASN A 326 -6.10 -13.29 -20.20
CA ASN A 326 -5.05 -13.45 -21.21
C ASN A 326 -4.35 -14.82 -21.10
N LEU A 327 -4.15 -15.31 -19.88
CA LEU A 327 -3.50 -16.60 -19.61
C LEU A 327 -4.45 -17.79 -19.85
N LEU A 328 -5.75 -17.63 -19.59
CA LEU A 328 -6.78 -18.62 -19.92
C LEU A 328 -7.02 -18.71 -21.43
N ALA A 329 -6.98 -17.57 -22.13
CA ALA A 329 -7.08 -17.51 -23.59
C ALA A 329 -5.87 -18.17 -24.27
N SER A 330 -4.66 -17.95 -23.76
CA SER A 330 -3.43 -18.53 -24.34
C SER A 330 -3.27 -20.03 -24.08
N THR A 331 -3.90 -20.56 -23.03
CA THR A 331 -3.86 -22.00 -22.70
C THR A 331 -4.93 -22.81 -23.42
N GLY A 332 -5.80 -22.17 -24.23
CA GLY A 332 -6.84 -22.84 -25.00
C GLY A 332 -7.90 -23.57 -24.16
N PHE A 333 -7.85 -23.44 -22.84
CA PHE A 333 -8.70 -24.19 -21.91
C PHE A 333 -10.11 -23.60 -21.79
N PHE A 334 -10.25 -22.32 -22.13
CA PHE A 334 -11.52 -21.65 -22.34
C PHE A 334 -11.42 -20.91 -23.67
N ALA A 335 -11.88 -21.53 -24.75
CA ALA A 335 -12.18 -20.81 -25.98
C ALA A 335 -13.03 -19.59 -25.61
N SER A 336 -12.59 -18.42 -26.05
CA SER A 336 -13.17 -17.12 -25.79
C SER A 336 -14.70 -17.16 -25.73
N VAL A 337 -15.27 -16.83 -24.57
CA VAL A 337 -16.56 -16.13 -24.59
C VAL A 337 -16.21 -14.77 -25.17
N GLU A 338 -16.31 -14.65 -26.50
CA GLU A 338 -16.24 -13.36 -27.16
C GLU A 338 -17.23 -12.43 -26.43
N PRO A 339 -16.80 -11.23 -25.98
CA PRO A 339 -17.74 -10.25 -25.50
C PRO A 339 -18.57 -9.83 -26.70
N GLU A 340 -19.73 -10.46 -26.83
CA GLU A 340 -20.74 -10.18 -27.83
C GLU A 340 -20.90 -8.66 -28.00
N GLU A 341 -20.64 -8.21 -29.22
CA GLU A 341 -21.06 -6.93 -29.81
C GLU A 341 -22.61 -6.73 -29.78
N ARG A 342 -23.36 -7.46 -28.95
CA ARG A 342 -24.83 -7.53 -28.98
C ARG A 342 -25.56 -6.34 -28.34
N PHE A 343 -24.88 -5.43 -27.65
CA PHE A 343 -25.56 -4.21 -27.18
C PHE A 343 -25.54 -3.05 -28.19
N ALA A 344 -24.82 -3.16 -29.32
CA ALA A 344 -24.83 -2.14 -30.36
C ALA A 344 -25.92 -2.35 -31.42
N ALA A 345 -26.51 -3.54 -31.53
CA ALA A 345 -27.44 -3.87 -32.61
C ALA A 345 -28.94 -3.61 -32.29
N GLU A 346 -29.31 -3.33 -31.03
CA GLU A 346 -30.74 -3.24 -30.65
C GLU A 346 -31.26 -1.80 -30.44
N THR A 347 -30.55 -0.78 -30.94
CA THR A 347 -30.99 0.63 -30.80
C THR A 347 -31.24 1.39 -32.11
N ILE A 348 -31.33 0.72 -33.26
CA ILE A 348 -31.67 1.39 -34.52
C ILE A 348 -32.65 0.56 -35.36
N ASP A 349 -33.89 0.43 -34.89
CA ASP A 349 -35.04 0.35 -35.80
C ASP A 349 -36.31 0.89 -35.14
N LYS A 350 -36.37 2.21 -34.95
CA LYS A 350 -37.64 2.93 -34.77
C LYS A 350 -37.84 3.83 -35.98
N LYS A 351 -38.39 3.22 -37.04
CA LYS A 351 -38.93 3.89 -38.21
C LYS A 351 -40.01 4.91 -37.77
N PRO A 352 -39.91 6.20 -38.13
CA PRO A 352 -40.99 7.15 -37.89
C PRO A 352 -42.14 6.86 -38.86
N THR A 353 -43.28 6.49 -38.31
CA THR A 353 -44.55 6.40 -39.02
C THR A 353 -45.02 7.83 -39.30
N ASN A 354 -44.85 8.30 -40.53
CA ASN A 354 -45.44 9.55 -41.01
C ASN A 354 -46.94 9.33 -41.26
N THR A 355 -47.78 10.03 -40.51
CA THR A 355 -49.22 10.17 -40.77
C THR A 355 -49.44 11.32 -41.75
N PRO A 356 -50.24 11.17 -42.81
CA PRO A 356 -50.58 12.26 -43.72
C PRO A 356 -51.71 13.14 -43.14
N THR A 357 -51.61 14.44 -43.35
CA THR A 357 -52.73 15.41 -43.31
C THR A 357 -52.89 16.04 -44.67
#